data_AF-A0A4Q0NY42-F1
#
_entry.id   AF-A0A4Q0NY42-F1
#
_cell.length_a   1.000
_cell.length_b   1.000
_cell.length_c   1.000
_cell.angle_alpha   90.00
_cell.angle_beta   90.00
_cell.angle_gamma   90.00
#
_symmetry.space_group_name_H-M   'P 1'
#
loop_
_entity.id
_entity.type
_entity.pdbx_description
1 polymer ?
#
loop_
_entity_poly.entity_id
_entity_poly.type
_entity_poly.pdbx_seq_one_letter_code
_entity_poly.pdbx_strand_id
1 'polypeptide(L)'
;MEKISEFCFNSFSSTERVNLSDIYSDDNIPETDEIKSVQINFPPNFYSCYFKYKSDKTEILEFLSNLKTKHSDISDAETEKTDGSEMKKNLEFIEREMPEFKKEILFFYEIKNIENIEFYRCNKYPNANYLALDIDKGIIYHLIEKYWD
;
A
#
# COMPACT_ATOMS: atom_id res chain seq x y z
N MET A 1 -5.40 -1.23 31.62
CA MET A 1 -4.32 -1.81 30.80
C MET A 1 -4.41 -1.34 29.34
N GLU A 2 -5.61 -1.22 28.75
CA GLU A 2 -5.84 -0.74 27.37
C GLU A 2 -5.31 0.68 27.08
N LYS A 3 -5.42 1.63 28.01
CA LYS A 3 -4.94 3.02 27.80
C LYS A 3 -3.41 3.15 27.65
N ILE A 4 -2.63 2.18 28.11
CA ILE A 4 -1.16 2.24 28.05
C ILE A 4 -0.67 1.75 26.68
N SER A 5 -1.31 0.72 26.12
CA SER A 5 -0.96 0.20 24.79
C SER A 5 -1.28 1.20 23.68
N GLU A 6 -2.42 1.87 23.77
CA GLU A 6 -2.85 2.90 22.81
C GLU A 6 -1.91 4.12 22.83
N PHE A 7 -1.47 4.53 24.03
CA PHE A 7 -0.50 5.61 24.21
C PHE A 7 0.90 5.26 23.65
N CYS A 8 1.37 4.02 23.84
CA CYS A 8 2.65 3.58 23.26
C CYS A 8 2.56 3.45 21.73
N PHE A 9 1.47 2.95 21.18
CA PHE A 9 1.32 2.76 19.74
C PHE A 9 1.37 4.10 18.97
N ASN A 10 0.70 5.14 19.48
CA ASN A 10 0.67 6.45 18.85
C ASN A 10 1.92 7.31 19.11
N SER A 11 2.73 6.98 20.13
CA SER A 11 3.94 7.77 20.46
C SER A 11 5.22 7.31 19.74
N PHE A 12 5.21 6.12 19.13
CA PHE A 12 6.36 5.58 18.39
C PHE A 12 6.12 5.42 16.89
N SER A 13 4.91 5.76 16.41
CA SER A 13 4.62 5.79 14.99
C SER A 13 5.25 7.02 14.32
N SER A 14 5.75 6.83 13.10
CA SER A 14 6.46 7.87 12.35
C SER A 14 6.16 7.78 10.86
N THR A 15 6.43 8.87 10.14
CA THR A 15 6.29 8.91 8.69
C THR A 15 7.61 9.25 7.99
N GLU A 16 7.80 8.66 6.82
CA GLU A 16 8.93 8.96 5.95
C GLU A 16 8.53 8.82 4.47
N ARG A 17 9.34 9.39 3.57
CA ARG A 17 9.20 9.16 2.13
C ARG A 17 9.98 7.91 1.75
N VAL A 18 9.40 7.11 0.87
CA VAL A 18 9.95 5.83 0.44
C VAL A 18 9.75 5.65 -1.07
N ASN A 19 10.66 4.97 -1.76
CA ASN A 19 10.52 4.61 -3.16
C ASN A 19 10.15 3.12 -3.30
N LEU A 20 9.61 2.73 -4.44
CA LEU A 20 9.34 1.31 -4.71
C LEU A 20 10.63 0.46 -4.65
N SER A 21 11.77 1.03 -5.04
CA SER A 21 13.09 0.38 -4.95
C SER A 21 13.61 0.17 -3.53
N ASP A 22 13.05 0.89 -2.55
CA ASP A 22 13.37 0.68 -1.14
C ASP A 22 12.59 -0.51 -0.56
N ILE A 23 11.49 -0.91 -1.23
CA ILE A 23 10.59 -2.00 -0.81
C ILE A 23 10.87 -3.29 -1.58
N TYR A 24 11.06 -3.18 -2.90
CA TYR A 24 11.34 -4.30 -3.77
C TYR A 24 12.81 -4.28 -4.18
N SER A 25 13.48 -5.41 -4.04
CA SER A 25 14.86 -5.60 -4.48
C SER A 25 14.95 -6.18 -5.90
N ASP A 26 13.87 -6.15 -6.68
CA ASP A 26 13.85 -6.64 -8.05
C ASP A 26 14.34 -5.55 -9.02
N ASP A 27 15.09 -5.96 -10.05
CA ASP A 27 15.70 -5.03 -11.01
C ASP A 27 14.69 -4.52 -12.06
N ASN A 28 13.49 -5.10 -12.13
CA ASN A 28 12.48 -4.80 -13.15
C ASN A 28 11.26 -4.04 -12.59
N ILE A 29 11.48 -3.13 -11.64
CA ILE A 29 10.41 -2.25 -11.15
C ILE A 29 9.96 -1.35 -12.32
N PRO A 30 8.66 -1.31 -12.66
CA PRO A 30 8.17 -0.49 -13.77
C PRO A 30 8.48 0.99 -13.59
N GLU A 31 8.60 1.70 -14.72
CA GLU A 31 8.86 3.14 -14.71
C GLU A 31 7.69 3.89 -14.07
N THR A 32 7.99 4.81 -13.14
CA THR A 32 6.98 5.57 -12.42
C THR A 32 7.22 7.06 -12.55
N ASP A 33 6.15 7.78 -12.83
CA ASP A 33 6.11 9.24 -12.92
C ASP A 33 5.26 9.84 -11.79
N GLU A 34 5.52 11.12 -11.46
CA GLU A 34 4.72 11.92 -10.53
C GLU A 34 4.54 11.28 -9.13
N ILE A 35 5.57 10.56 -8.66
CA ILE A 35 5.49 9.79 -7.42
C ILE A 35 5.28 10.66 -6.19
N LYS A 36 4.26 10.29 -5.40
CA LYS A 36 4.07 10.70 -4.01
C LYS A 36 4.05 9.46 -3.15
N SER A 37 4.74 9.51 -2.02
CA SER A 37 4.80 8.38 -1.09
C SER A 37 4.88 8.82 0.35
N VAL A 38 4.28 8.01 1.22
CA VAL A 38 4.42 8.08 2.67
C VAL A 38 4.41 6.66 3.20
N GLN A 39 5.42 6.29 3.98
CA GLN A 39 5.40 5.12 4.84
C GLN A 39 4.95 5.54 6.23
N ILE A 40 4.02 4.81 6.83
CA ILE A 40 3.66 4.92 8.24
C ILE A 40 4.23 3.70 8.95
N ASN A 41 5.12 3.93 9.91
CA ASN A 41 5.72 2.89 10.74
C ASN A 41 4.87 2.67 12.00
N PHE A 42 4.56 1.41 12.32
CA PHE A 42 3.83 0.99 13.51
C PHE A 42 4.67 0.02 14.37
N PRO A 43 4.71 0.19 15.70
CA PRO A 43 5.43 -0.73 16.58
C PRO A 43 4.75 -2.12 16.68
N PRO A 44 5.50 -3.22 16.82
CA PRO A 44 6.95 -3.37 16.67
C PRO A 44 7.32 -3.94 15.30
N ASN A 45 7.54 -3.09 14.29
CA ASN A 45 7.98 -3.38 12.91
C ASN A 45 6.90 -3.70 11.86
N PHE A 46 5.68 -3.20 12.05
CA PHE A 46 4.71 -3.14 10.96
C PHE A 46 4.87 -1.83 10.22
N TYR A 47 4.59 -1.80 8.92
CA TYR A 47 4.43 -0.55 8.21
C TYR A 47 3.39 -0.68 7.11
N SER A 48 2.77 0.46 6.79
CA SER A 48 1.97 0.64 5.59
C SER A 48 2.61 1.73 4.74
N CYS A 49 2.90 1.42 3.48
CA CYS A 49 3.37 2.40 2.51
C CYS A 49 2.23 2.77 1.56
N TYR A 50 2.00 4.06 1.40
CA TYR A 50 0.99 4.64 0.54
C TYR A 50 1.70 5.33 -0.60
N PHE A 51 1.44 4.87 -1.81
CA PHE A 51 1.99 5.45 -3.02
C PHE A 51 0.90 5.98 -3.93
N LYS A 52 1.22 7.04 -4.65
CA LYS A 52 0.48 7.52 -5.81
C LYS A 52 1.48 7.84 -6.90
N TYR A 53 1.33 7.22 -8.07
CA TYR A 53 2.21 7.43 -9.21
C TYR A 53 1.46 7.15 -10.51
N LYS A 54 2.04 7.58 -11.63
CA LYS A 54 1.60 7.20 -12.97
C LYS A 54 2.54 6.10 -13.49
N SER A 55 1.97 5.05 -14.08
CA SER A 55 2.69 3.91 -14.65
C SER A 55 1.80 3.16 -15.62
N ASP A 56 2.37 2.30 -16.47
CA ASP A 56 1.58 1.32 -17.21
C ASP A 56 0.94 0.31 -16.25
N LYS A 57 -0.37 0.09 -16.42
CA LYS A 57 -1.14 -0.84 -15.59
C LYS A 57 -0.67 -2.28 -15.78
N THR A 58 -0.48 -2.69 -17.03
CA THR A 58 -0.13 -4.08 -17.36
C THR A 58 1.23 -4.42 -16.77
N GLU A 59 2.20 -3.52 -16.94
CA GLU A 59 3.54 -3.69 -16.39
C GLU A 59 3.53 -3.84 -14.86
N ILE A 60 2.73 -3.03 -14.14
CA ILE A 60 2.63 -3.14 -12.67
C ILE A 60 1.94 -4.43 -12.22
N LEU A 61 0.88 -4.85 -12.89
CA LEU A 61 0.20 -6.10 -12.55
C LEU A 61 1.09 -7.33 -12.83
N GLU A 62 1.82 -7.32 -13.94
CA GLU A 62 2.79 -8.36 -14.27
C GLU A 62 3.96 -8.37 -13.28
N PHE A 63 4.51 -7.20 -12.97
CA PHE A 63 5.57 -7.04 -11.98
C PHE A 63 5.19 -7.66 -10.63
N LEU A 64 4.03 -7.29 -10.07
CA LEU A 64 3.56 -7.84 -8.80
C LEU A 64 3.36 -9.36 -8.85
N SER A 65 2.82 -9.87 -9.96
CA SER A 65 2.62 -11.31 -10.15
C SER A 65 3.95 -12.08 -10.18
N ASN A 66 5.00 -11.46 -10.72
CA ASN A 66 6.33 -12.06 -10.87
C ASN A 66 7.26 -11.86 -9.66
N LEU A 67 6.85 -11.07 -8.66
CA LEU A 67 7.63 -10.88 -7.44
C LEU A 67 7.95 -12.23 -6.78
N LYS A 68 9.23 -12.40 -6.42
CA LYS A 68 9.69 -13.52 -5.61
C LYS A 68 9.10 -13.43 -4.20
N THR A 69 8.79 -14.59 -3.63
CA THR A 69 8.27 -14.72 -2.27
C THR A 69 9.08 -15.75 -1.48
N LYS A 70 9.19 -15.56 -0.17
CA LYS A 70 9.81 -16.54 0.74
C LYS A 70 8.89 -17.72 1.06
N HIS A 71 7.57 -17.49 1.02
CA HIS A 71 6.54 -18.46 1.41
C HIS A 71 5.45 -18.53 0.33
N SER A 72 5.65 -19.44 -0.63
CA SER A 72 4.74 -19.63 -1.77
C SER A 72 3.37 -20.20 -1.37
N ASP A 73 3.27 -20.87 -0.23
CA ASP A 73 2.06 -21.47 0.31
C ASP A 73 1.01 -20.45 0.79
N ILE A 74 1.47 -19.23 1.11
CA ILE A 74 0.62 -18.12 1.57
C ILE A 74 0.69 -16.89 0.63
N SER A 75 1.31 -17.05 -0.54
CA SER A 75 1.43 -15.99 -1.54
C SER A 75 0.56 -16.29 -2.75
N ASP A 76 0.05 -15.23 -3.36
CA ASP A 76 -0.74 -15.32 -4.59
C ASP A 76 0.20 -15.68 -5.76
N ALA A 77 -0.30 -16.51 -6.67
CA ALA A 77 0.42 -16.82 -7.90
C ALA A 77 0.42 -15.62 -8.85
N GLU A 78 -0.73 -14.97 -9.00
CA GLU A 78 -0.95 -13.85 -9.91
C GLU A 78 -1.71 -12.73 -9.20
N THR A 79 -1.74 -11.55 -9.82
CA THR A 79 -2.53 -10.42 -9.33
C THR A 79 -4.01 -10.63 -9.61
N GLU A 80 -4.85 -10.46 -8.59
CA GLU A 80 -6.29 -10.71 -8.66
C GLU A 80 -7.08 -9.40 -8.61
N LYS A 81 -8.17 -9.29 -9.40
CA LYS A 81 -9.11 -8.17 -9.30
C LYS A 81 -9.98 -8.31 -8.06
N THR A 82 -10.21 -7.23 -7.33
CA THR A 82 -10.98 -7.21 -6.07
C THR A 82 -12.03 -6.08 -6.07
N ASP A 83 -12.76 -5.94 -4.96
CA ASP A 83 -13.70 -4.82 -4.71
C ASP A 83 -13.06 -3.66 -3.91
N GLY A 84 -11.77 -3.79 -3.56
CA GLY A 84 -11.01 -2.83 -2.76
C GLY A 84 -11.40 -2.78 -1.28
N SER A 85 -12.10 -3.78 -0.74
CA SER A 85 -12.58 -3.74 0.64
C SER A 85 -11.46 -3.64 1.68
N GLU A 86 -10.33 -4.30 1.48
CA GLU A 86 -9.16 -4.26 2.37
C GLU A 86 -8.55 -2.87 2.43
N MET A 87 -8.33 -2.25 1.27
CA MET A 87 -7.82 -0.88 1.17
C MET A 87 -8.78 0.12 1.84
N LYS A 88 -10.10 -0.02 1.63
CA LYS A 88 -11.11 0.83 2.28
C LYS A 88 -11.08 0.69 3.80
N LYS A 89 -10.99 -0.54 4.32
CA LYS A 89 -10.85 -0.82 5.77
C LYS A 89 -9.59 -0.19 6.35
N ASN A 90 -8.46 -0.27 5.64
CA ASN A 90 -7.22 0.38 6.07
C ASN A 90 -7.41 1.90 6.18
N LEU A 91 -8.00 2.56 5.18
CA LEU A 91 -8.25 4.00 5.21
C LEU A 91 -9.25 4.42 6.30
N GLU A 92 -10.27 3.62 6.57
CA GLU A 92 -11.19 3.85 7.69
C GLU A 92 -10.50 3.72 9.05
N PHE A 93 -9.58 2.76 9.19
CA PHE A 93 -8.77 2.60 10.39
C PHE A 93 -7.88 3.82 10.62
N ILE A 94 -7.12 4.27 9.62
CA ILE A 94 -6.29 5.49 9.74
C ILE A 94 -7.15 6.71 10.06
N GLU A 95 -8.31 6.85 9.43
CA GLU A 95 -9.22 7.97 9.66
C GLU A 95 -9.77 8.01 11.10
N ARG A 96 -10.05 6.84 11.69
CA ARG A 96 -10.67 6.73 13.01
C ARG A 96 -9.64 6.72 14.14
N GLU A 97 -8.59 5.92 14.01
CA GLU A 97 -7.65 5.63 15.08
C GLU A 97 -6.41 6.55 15.03
N MET A 98 -6.05 7.06 13.84
CA MET A 98 -4.78 7.77 13.62
C MET A 98 -4.93 9.01 12.72
N PRO A 99 -5.84 9.94 13.08
CA PRO A 99 -6.21 11.09 12.24
C PRO A 99 -5.04 12.03 11.94
N GLU A 100 -3.97 12.02 12.74
CA GLU A 100 -2.71 12.71 12.46
C GLU A 100 -2.07 12.22 11.16
N PHE A 101 -2.06 10.90 10.91
CA PHE A 101 -1.46 10.34 9.70
C PHE A 101 -2.36 10.46 8.48
N LYS A 102 -3.69 10.55 8.67
CA LYS A 102 -4.62 10.87 7.58
C LYS A 102 -4.18 12.13 6.82
N LYS A 103 -3.65 13.15 7.52
CA LYS A 103 -3.17 14.40 6.90
C LYS A 103 -1.98 14.16 5.97
N GLU A 104 -1.09 13.25 6.33
CA GLU A 104 0.11 12.90 5.56
C GLU A 104 -0.25 12.12 4.29
N ILE A 105 -1.29 11.29 4.35
CA ILE A 105 -1.74 10.46 3.21
C ILE A 105 -3.00 10.99 2.53
N LEU A 106 -3.31 12.29 2.64
CA LEU A 106 -4.52 12.89 2.04
C LEU A 106 -4.63 12.61 0.54
N PHE A 107 -3.49 12.57 -0.17
CA PHE A 107 -3.45 12.24 -1.59
C PHE A 107 -4.05 10.87 -1.89
N PHE A 108 -3.94 9.91 -0.96
CA PHE A 108 -4.44 8.55 -1.14
C PHE A 108 -5.97 8.49 -0.99
N TYR A 109 -6.57 9.41 -0.23
CA TYR A 109 -8.03 9.49 -0.09
C TYR A 109 -8.74 10.02 -1.35
N GLU A 110 -7.99 10.53 -2.34
CA GLU A 110 -8.53 10.93 -3.65
C GLU A 110 -9.28 9.78 -4.35
N ILE A 111 -8.92 8.51 -4.06
CA ILE A 111 -9.58 7.31 -4.62
C ILE A 111 -11.11 7.29 -4.39
N LYS A 112 -11.59 7.96 -3.33
CA LYS A 112 -13.03 8.03 -3.00
C LYS A 112 -13.83 8.82 -4.05
N ASN A 113 -13.17 9.62 -4.87
CA ASN A 113 -13.79 10.51 -5.85
C ASN A 113 -13.55 10.08 -7.30
N ILE A 114 -13.03 8.86 -7.52
CA ILE A 114 -12.70 8.34 -8.85
C ILE A 114 -13.89 7.51 -9.35
N GLU A 115 -14.43 7.87 -10.52
CA GLU A 115 -15.59 7.18 -11.10
C GLU A 115 -15.21 5.83 -11.69
N ASN A 116 -14.17 5.80 -12.52
CA ASN A 116 -13.70 4.60 -13.22
C ASN A 116 -12.46 4.00 -12.54
N ILE A 117 -12.68 3.44 -11.35
CA ILE A 117 -11.63 2.83 -10.53
C ILE A 117 -11.68 1.31 -10.57
N GLU A 118 -10.52 0.68 -10.72
CA GLU A 118 -10.37 -0.77 -10.58
C GLU A 118 -9.45 -1.13 -9.42
N PHE A 119 -9.81 -2.17 -8.67
CA PHE A 119 -9.03 -2.63 -7.52
C PHE A 119 -8.38 -3.98 -7.80
N TYR A 120 -7.16 -4.15 -7.33
CA TYR A 120 -6.40 -5.38 -7.45
C TYR A 120 -5.65 -5.70 -6.16
N ARG A 121 -5.32 -6.98 -5.95
CA ARG A 121 -4.41 -7.42 -4.88
C ARG A 121 -3.40 -8.43 -5.39
N CYS A 122 -2.22 -8.46 -4.77
CA CYS A 122 -1.26 -9.54 -4.93
C CYS A 122 -0.43 -9.70 -3.65
N ASN A 123 -0.68 -10.73 -2.87
CA ASN A 123 0.07 -11.02 -1.65
C ASN A 123 1.35 -11.78 -2.00
N LYS A 124 2.50 -11.20 -1.66
CA LYS A 124 3.83 -11.79 -1.89
C LYS A 124 4.63 -11.65 -0.61
N TYR A 125 4.63 -12.69 0.21
CA TYR A 125 5.22 -12.63 1.56
C TYR A 125 6.66 -12.07 1.55
N PRO A 126 6.97 -11.06 2.38
CA PRO A 126 6.18 -10.57 3.52
C PRO A 126 5.20 -9.43 3.20
N ASN A 127 5.03 -9.02 1.94
CA ASN A 127 4.25 -7.84 1.58
C ASN A 127 2.88 -8.22 1.01
N ALA A 128 1.81 -7.62 1.52
CA ALA A 128 0.52 -7.53 0.83
C ALA A 128 0.51 -6.29 -0.06
N ASN A 129 0.09 -6.45 -1.31
CA ASN A 129 0.01 -5.35 -2.27
C ASN A 129 -1.45 -5.15 -2.66
N TYR A 130 -1.93 -3.91 -2.53
CA TYR A 130 -3.27 -3.50 -2.92
C TYR A 130 -3.18 -2.32 -3.87
N LEU A 131 -3.84 -2.42 -5.02
CA LEU A 131 -3.87 -1.37 -6.03
C LEU A 131 -5.29 -0.83 -6.19
N ALA A 132 -5.36 0.47 -6.42
CA ALA A 132 -6.52 1.19 -6.92
C ALA A 132 -6.08 1.99 -8.15
N LEU A 133 -6.67 1.71 -9.30
CA LEU A 133 -6.26 2.25 -10.60
C LEU A 133 -7.32 3.22 -11.11
N ASP A 134 -6.96 4.49 -11.27
CA ASP A 134 -7.72 5.47 -12.05
C ASP A 134 -7.53 5.15 -13.54
N ILE A 135 -8.50 4.46 -14.14
CA ILE A 135 -8.38 3.98 -15.52
C ILE A 135 -8.35 5.15 -16.52
N ASP A 136 -9.02 6.26 -16.19
CA ASP A 136 -9.10 7.40 -17.08
C ASP A 136 -7.79 8.20 -17.12
N LYS A 137 -7.01 8.19 -16.03
CA LYS A 137 -5.78 8.97 -15.90
C LYS A 137 -4.50 8.14 -15.92
N GLY A 138 -4.60 6.82 -15.79
CA GLY A 138 -3.44 5.93 -15.61
C GLY A 138 -2.71 6.17 -14.29
N ILE A 139 -3.42 6.68 -13.27
CA ILE A 139 -2.85 6.91 -11.93
C ILE A 139 -3.09 5.66 -11.08
N ILE A 140 -2.04 5.22 -10.42
CA ILE A 140 -2.02 4.06 -9.54
C ILE A 140 -1.87 4.54 -8.10
N TYR A 141 -2.78 4.09 -7.25
CA TYR A 141 -2.70 4.19 -5.80
C TYR A 141 -2.34 2.81 -5.26
N HIS A 142 -1.17 2.70 -4.63
CA HIS A 142 -0.62 1.44 -4.21
C HIS A 142 -0.38 1.45 -2.71
N LEU A 143 -1.14 0.62 -2.00
CA LEU A 143 -0.96 0.34 -0.59
C LEU A 143 -0.13 -0.94 -0.46
N ILE A 144 0.97 -0.85 0.28
CA ILE A 144 1.81 -1.99 0.63
C ILE A 144 1.76 -2.16 2.14
N GLU A 145 1.34 -3.31 2.62
CA GLU A 145 1.37 -3.67 4.03
C GLU A 145 2.38 -4.77 4.26
N LYS A 146 3.27 -4.60 5.22
CA LYS A 146 4.21 -5.66 5.61
C LYS A 146 3.63 -6.52 6.72
N TYR A 147 3.52 -7.82 6.47
CA TYR A 147 3.21 -8.82 7.48
C TYR A 147 4.37 -8.98 8.47
N TRP A 148 4.02 -9.34 9.70
CA TRP A 148 4.96 -9.70 10.75
C TRP A 148 5.71 -10.98 10.36
N ASP A 149 7.04 -10.98 10.55
CA ASP A 149 7.85 -12.21 10.67
C ASP A 149 7.85 -12.66 12.14
#